data_AF-A0A067KJJ3-F1
#
_entry.id   AF-A0A067KJJ3-F1
#
_cell.length_a   1.000
_cell.length_b   1.000
_cell.length_c   1.000
_cell.angle_alpha   90.00
_cell.angle_beta   90.00
_cell.angle_gamma   90.00
#
_symmetry.space_group_name_H-M   'P 1'
#
loop_
_entity.id
_entity.type
_entity.pdbx_description
1 polymer ?
#
loop_
_entity_poly.entity_id
_entity_poly.type
_entity_poly.pdbx_seq_one_letter_code
_entity_poly.pdbx_strand_id
1 'polypeptide(L)' 'MGKPLGTTGEFFKRRDEWRKHPMLTNQFRHATPGLGIAIVAFGIYLVGEQVYNKLYALSPTHHASSSSHSH' A
#
# COMPACT_ATOMS: atom_id res chain seq x y z
N MET A 1 -23.77 -15.50 21.39
CA MET A 1 -24.74 -16.27 20.58
C MET A 1 -26.01 -15.45 20.44
N GLY A 2 -26.43 -15.12 19.22
CA GLY A 2 -27.60 -14.27 18.99
C GLY A 2 -28.89 -14.97 19.42
N LYS A 3 -29.91 -14.18 19.80
CA LYS A 3 -31.26 -14.68 20.08
C LYS A 3 -31.77 -15.51 18.88
N PRO A 4 -32.43 -16.66 19.12
CA PRO A 4 -32.99 -17.46 18.03
C PRO A 4 -33.96 -16.60 17.21
N LEU A 5 -33.76 -16.61 15.89
CA LEU A 5 -34.62 -15.92 14.96
C LEU A 5 -35.98 -16.62 15.00
N GLY A 6 -37.04 -15.88 15.34
CA GLY A 6 -38.41 -16.39 15.24
C GLY A 6 -38.80 -16.75 13.80
N THR A 7 -40.03 -17.21 13.58
CA THR A 7 -40.52 -17.65 12.24
C THR A 7 -40.28 -16.61 11.14
N THR A 8 -40.54 -15.34 11.42
CA THR A 8 -40.30 -14.21 10.52
C THR A 8 -38.80 -13.94 10.30
N GLY A 9 -37.97 -14.13 11.33
CA GLY A 9 -36.52 -13.94 11.24
C GLY A 9 -35.85 -14.98 10.34
N GLU A 10 -36.30 -16.24 10.40
CA GLU A 10 -35.81 -17.31 9.50
C GLU A 10 -36.29 -17.10 8.05
N PHE A 11 -37.48 -16.52 7.83
CA PHE A 11 -37.96 -16.16 6.49
C PHE A 11 -37.05 -15.12 5.82
N PHE A 12 -36.71 -14.04 6.53
CA PHE A 12 -35.79 -13.03 5.99
C PHE A 12 -34.38 -13.58 5.83
N LYS A 13 -33.90 -14.42 6.76
CA LYS A 13 -32.60 -15.06 6.66
C LYS A 13 -32.45 -15.90 5.38
N ARG A 14 -33.41 -16.80 5.06
CA ARG A 14 -33.38 -17.57 3.79
C ARG A 14 -33.37 -16.67 2.56
N ARG A 15 -34.10 -15.56 2.61
CA ARG A 15 -34.10 -14.56 1.54
C ARG A 15 -32.82 -13.71 1.47
N ASP A 16 -32.10 -13.55 2.57
CA ASP A 16 -30.86 -12.77 2.62
C ASP A 16 -29.62 -13.62 2.32
N GLU A 17 -29.74 -14.96 2.39
CA GLU A 17 -28.66 -15.90 2.14
C GLU A 17 -28.00 -15.75 0.76
N TRP A 18 -28.74 -15.34 -0.28
CA TRP A 18 -28.14 -15.07 -1.59
C TRP A 18 -27.12 -13.93 -1.55
N ARG A 19 -27.26 -12.95 -0.65
CA ARG A 19 -26.29 -11.83 -0.51
C ARG A 19 -24.97 -12.29 0.13
N LYS A 20 -24.98 -13.44 0.79
CA LYS A 20 -23.79 -14.09 1.32
C LYS A 20 -23.00 -14.82 0.24
N HIS A 21 -23.41 -14.72 -1.03
CA HIS A 21 -22.70 -15.33 -2.15
C HIS A 21 -21.21 -14.90 -2.14
N PRO A 22 -20.27 -15.82 -2.40
CA PRO A 22 -18.83 -15.55 -2.35
C PRO A 22 -18.39 -14.35 -3.20
N MET A 23 -19.11 -14.10 -4.30
CA MET A 23 -18.87 -12.97 -5.19
C MET A 23 -19.12 -11.61 -4.52
N LEU A 24 -20.08 -11.51 -3.59
CA LEU A 24 -20.45 -10.25 -2.91
C LEU A 24 -19.73 -10.04 -1.57
N THR A 25 -19.22 -11.10 -0.95
CA THR A 25 -18.68 -11.04 0.42
C THR A 25 -17.20 -10.68 0.50
N ASN A 26 -16.42 -10.90 -0.58
CA ASN A 26 -14.97 -10.76 -0.57
C ASN A 26 -14.44 -9.48 -1.26
N GLN A 27 -15.17 -8.36 -1.13
CA GLN A 27 -14.87 -7.11 -1.84
C GLN A 27 -13.51 -6.49 -1.42
N PHE A 28 -13.13 -6.60 -0.14
CA PHE A 28 -11.87 -6.00 0.34
C PHE A 28 -10.61 -6.59 -0.31
N ARG A 29 -10.61 -7.88 -0.68
CA ARG A 29 -9.46 -8.50 -1.36
C ARG A 29 -9.28 -8.01 -2.80
N HIS A 30 -10.33 -7.43 -3.40
CA HIS A 30 -10.33 -6.92 -4.76
C HIS A 30 -10.44 -5.38 -4.81
N ALA A 31 -10.45 -4.71 -3.66
CA ALA A 31 -10.58 -3.25 -3.59
C ALA A 31 -9.36 -2.53 -4.19
N THR A 32 -8.18 -3.16 -4.14
CA THR A 32 -6.92 -2.57 -4.65
C THR A 32 -6.19 -3.56 -5.57
N PRO A 33 -6.74 -3.81 -6.78
CA PRO A 33 -6.11 -4.71 -7.73
C PRO A 33 -4.72 -4.17 -8.12
N GLY A 34 -3.69 -5.02 -8.02
CA GLY A 34 -2.33 -4.64 -8.39
C GLY A 34 -1.54 -3.83 -7.36
N LEU A 35 -2.10 -3.53 -6.18
CA LEU A 35 -1.38 -2.79 -5.13
C LEU A 35 -0.06 -3.47 -4.72
N GLY A 36 -0.04 -4.80 -4.60
CA GLY A 36 1.19 -5.54 -4.28
C GLY A 36 2.28 -5.36 -5.35
N ILE A 37 1.89 -5.37 -6.62
CA ILE A 37 2.83 -5.17 -7.74
C ILE A 37 3.33 -3.73 -7.76
N ALA A 38 2.44 -2.76 -7.50
CA ALA A 38 2.81 -1.35 -7.41
C ALA A 38 3.82 -1.10 -6.28
N ILE A 39 3.62 -1.71 -5.10
CA ILE A 39 4.56 -1.60 -3.98
C ILE A 39 5.94 -2.15 -4.35
N VAL A 40 5.99 -3.31 -5.02
CA VAL A 40 7.26 -3.92 -5.45
C VAL A 40 7.98 -3.05 -6.47
N ALA A 41 7.27 -2.59 -7.51
CA ALA A 41 7.84 -1.72 -8.54
C ALA A 41 8.35 -0.40 -7.95
N PHE A 42 7.58 0.20 -7.04
CA PHE A 42 7.97 1.41 -6.35
C PHE A 42 9.20 1.20 -5.45
N GLY A 43 9.28 0.06 -4.75
CA GLY A 43 10.46 -0.30 -3.96
C GLY A 43 11.73 -0.42 -4.82
N ILE A 44 11.64 -1.07 -5.98
CA ILE A 44 12.76 -1.17 -6.92
C ILE A 44 13.21 0.21 -7.39
N TYR A 45 12.26 1.09 -7.71
CA TYR A 45 12.56 2.46 -8.12
C TYR A 45 13.34 3.21 -7.04
N LEU A 46 12.89 3.19 -5.78
CA LEU A 46 13.56 3.90 -4.68
C LEU A 46 14.96 3.37 -4.39
N VAL A 47 15.16 2.04 -4.46
CA VAL A 47 16.49 1.43 -4.26
C VAL A 47 17.40 1.79 -5.43
N GLY A 48 16.89 1.72 -6.66
CA GLY A 48 17.62 2.12 -7.85
C GLY A 48 18.06 3.58 -7.80
N GLU A 49 17.17 4.48 -7.37
CA GLU A 49 17.47 5.90 -7.21
C GLU A 49 18.54 6.15 -6.13
N GLN A 50 18.46 5.49 -4.98
CA GLN A 50 19.47 5.62 -3.92
C GLN A 50 20.85 5.11 -4.37
N VAL A 51 20.90 3.98 -5.07
CA VAL A 51 22.14 3.42 -5.60
C VAL A 51 22.72 4.32 -6.70
N TYR A 52 21.88 4.79 -7.63
CA TYR A 52 22.29 5.71 -8.68
C TYR A 52 22.87 7.01 -8.09
N ASN A 53 22.20 7.63 -7.13
CA ASN A 53 22.68 8.85 -6.48
C ASN A 53 23.98 8.60 -5.69
N LYS A 54 24.12 7.44 -5.04
CA LYS A 54 25.37 7.06 -4.35
C LYS A 54 26.55 6.84 -5.30
N LEU A 55 26.31 6.28 -6.49
CA LEU A 55 27.38 5.95 -7.43
C LEU A 55 27.73 7.12 -8.36
N TYR A 56 26.75 7.95 -8.72
CA TYR A 56 26.91 8.96 -9.77
C TYR A 56 26.69 10.41 -9.30
N ALA A 57 26.04 10.65 -8.15
CA ALA A 57 25.82 12.01 -7.64
C ALA A 57 26.89 12.48 -6.64
N LEU A 58 27.88 11.65 -6.29
CA LEU A 58 29.14 12.14 -5.71
C LEU A 58 29.99 12.78 -6.82
N SER A 59 29.58 13.96 -7.28
CA SER A 59 30.59 14.94 -7.69
C SER A 59 31.43 15.25 -6.44
N PRO A 60 32.77 15.13 -6.48
CA PRO A 60 33.61 15.55 -5.37
C PRO A 60 33.62 17.08 -5.34
N THR A 61 32.66 17.68 -4.65
CA THR A 61 32.79 19.09 -4.25
C THR A 61 33.88 19.13 -3.19
N HIS A 62 35.12 19.36 -3.63
CA HIS A 62 36.19 19.82 -2.77
C HIS A 62 35.68 21.06 -2.02
N HIS A 63 35.44 20.92 -0.71
CA HIS A 63 35.30 22.06 0.18
C HIS A 63 36.65 22.78 0.23
N ALA A 64 36.87 23.74 -0.68
CA ALA A 64 37.86 24.78 -0.47
C ALA A 64 37.26 25.78 0.54
N SER A 65 37.46 25.50 1.82
CA SER A 65 37.30 26.50 2.88
C SER A 65 38.38 27.57 2.68
N SER A 66 38.12 28.59 1.87
CA SER A 66 38.97 29.78 1.83
C SER A 66 38.70 30.62 3.08
N SER A 67 39.52 30.43 4.10
CA SER A 67 39.71 31.38 5.18
C SER A 67 40.28 32.69 4.61
N SER A 68 39.45 33.70 4.41
CA SER A 68 39.92 35.07 4.12
C SER A 68 39.72 35.95 5.35
N HIS A 69 40.80 36.07 6.10
CA HIS A 69 41.07 37.05 7.14
C HIS A 69 41.17 38.45 6.50
N SER A 70 40.45 39.45 7.01
CA SER A 70 40.66 40.85 6.62
C SER A 70 40.67 41.76 7.85
N HIS A 71 41.79 42.47 7.98
CA HIS A 71 42.14 43.50 8.96
C HIS A 71 41.35 44.80 8.79
#